data_AF-A0A831SPF3-F1
#
_entry.id   AF-A0A831SPF3-F1
#
_cell.length_a   1.000
_cell.length_b   1.000
_cell.length_c   1.000
_cell.angle_alpha   90.00
_cell.angle_beta   90.00
_cell.angle_gamma   90.00
#
_symmetry.space_group_name_H-M   'P 1'
#
loop_
_entity.id
_entity.type
_entity.pdbx_description
1 polymer ?
#
loop_
_entity_poly.entity_id
_entity_poly.type
_entity_poly.pdbx_seq_one_letter_code
_entity_poly.pdbx_strand_id
1 'polypeptide(L)' 'MKKFIIVSGNIGCGKSSLTDLLSKRLGWTPYYEV' A
#
# COMPACT_ATOMS: atom_id res chain seq x y z
N MET A 1 -14.77 12.43 -5.52
CA MET A 1 -14.53 11.11 -6.17
C MET A 1 -13.59 10.30 -5.28
N LYS A 2 -13.98 9.10 -4.85
CA LYS A 2 -13.11 8.24 -4.02
C LYS A 2 -12.09 7.56 -4.93
N LYS A 3 -10.83 7.47 -4.51
CA LYS A 3 -9.74 6.80 -5.24
C LYS A 3 -9.19 5.68 -4.36
N PHE A 4 -8.87 4.55 -4.98
CA PHE A 4 -8.25 3.40 -4.35
C PHE A 4 -6.98 3.05 -5.14
N ILE A 5 -5.92 2.66 -4.44
CA ILE A 5 -4.66 2.22 -5.04
C ILE A 5 -4.38 0.83 -4.50
N ILE A 6 -4.08 -0.10 -5.40
CA ILE A 6 -3.76 -1.49 -5.09
C ILE A 6 -2.29 -1.72 -5.42
N VAL A 7 -1.56 -2.33 -4.50
CA VAL A 7 -0.14 -2.67 -4.68
C VAL A 7 -0.02 -4.20 -4.81
N SER A 8 0.44 -4.68 -5.96
CA SER A 8 0.61 -6.12 -6.27
C SER A 8 2.05 -6.45 -6.64
N GLY A 9 2.41 -7.74 -6.59
CA GLY A 9 3.76 -8.24 -6.83
C GLY A 9 4.09 -9.49 -6.02
N ASN A 10 5.26 -10.07 -6.28
CA ASN A 10 5.71 -11.34 -5.67
C ASN A 10 5.96 -11.23 -4.15
N ILE A 11 5.99 -12.37 -3.46
CA ILE A 11 6.41 -12.41 -2.05
C ILE A 11 7.86 -11.89 -1.94
N GLY A 12 8.11 -11.01 -0.98
CA GLY A 12 9.43 -10.42 -0.75
C GLY A 12 9.81 -9.21 -1.64
N CYS A 13 8.97 -8.78 -2.59
CA CYS A 13 9.32 -7.64 -3.46
C CYS A 13 9.13 -6.24 -2.84
N GLY A 14 8.79 -6.17 -1.55
CA GLY A 14 8.65 -4.89 -0.83
C GLY A 14 7.27 -4.22 -0.92
N LYS A 15 6.19 -4.97 -1.26
CA LYS A 15 4.81 -4.42 -1.30
C LYS A 15 4.43 -3.69 -0.02
N SER A 16 4.62 -4.32 1.14
CA SER A 16 4.24 -3.72 2.44
C SER A 16 5.01 -2.43 2.71
N SER A 17 6.32 -2.42 2.41
CA SER A 17 7.15 -1.21 2.53
C SER A 17 6.67 -0.08 1.61
N LEU A 18 6.30 -0.40 0.36
CA LEU A 18 5.76 0.59 -0.57
C LEU A 18 4.39 1.12 -0.11
N THR A 19 3.51 0.23 0.35
CA THR A 19 2.19 0.61 0.91
C THR A 19 2.36 1.54 2.11
N ASP A 20 3.27 1.26 3.04
CA ASP A 20 3.56 2.14 4.19
C ASP A 20 4.07 3.53 3.77
N LEU A 21 4.97 3.59 2.77
CA LEU A 21 5.50 4.85 2.25
C LEU A 21 4.41 5.68 1.56
N LEU A 22 3.58 5.03 0.75
CA LEU A 22 2.41 5.67 0.14
C LEU A 22 1.42 6.13 1.21
N SER A 23 1.19 5.33 2.25
CA SER A 23 0.36 5.63 3.42
C SER A 23 0.76 6.91 4.13
N LYS A 24 2.04 7.03 4.44
CA LYS A 24 2.61 8.23 5.05
C LYS A 24 2.51 9.44 4.11
N ARG A 25 2.78 9.25 2.82
CA ARG A 25 2.79 10.35 1.84
C ARG A 25 1.40 10.93 1.53
N LEU A 26 0.38 10.07 1.50
CA LEU A 26 -0.98 10.48 1.10
C LEU A 26 -1.94 10.61 2.29
N GLY A 27 -1.48 10.38 3.53
CA GLY A 27 -2.27 10.58 4.75
C GLY A 27 -3.44 9.61 4.92
N TRP A 28 -3.24 8.35 4.55
CA TRP A 28 -4.27 7.31 4.47
C TRP A 28 -3.81 6.03 5.19
N THR A 29 -4.76 5.35 5.84
CA THR A 29 -4.50 4.12 6.59
C THR A 29 -4.29 2.94 5.61
N PRO A 30 -3.16 2.21 5.68
CA PRO A 30 -2.94 1.05 4.84
C PRO A 30 -3.81 -0.12 5.28
N TYR A 31 -4.14 -0.99 4.32
CA TYR A 31 -4.78 -2.29 4.57
C TYR A 31 -3.94 -3.38 3.92
N TYR A 32 -3.75 -4.48 4.64
CA TYR A 32 -2.95 -5.63 4.22
C TYR A 32 -3.86 -6.87 4.10
N GLU A 33 -3.52 -7.76 3.17
CA GLU A 33 -4.12 -9.10 3.10
C GLU A 33 -3.66 -9.95 4.31
N VAL A 34 -4.56 -10.81 4.82
CA VAL A 34 -4.28 -11.78 5.90
C VAL A 34 -3.89 -13.12 5.29
#